data_AF-T1B1I0-F1
#
_entry.id   AF-T1B1I0-F1
#
_cell.length_a   1.000
_cell.length_b   1.000
_cell.length_c   1.000
_cell.angle_alpha   90.00
_cell.angle_beta   90.00
_cell.angle_gamma   90.00
#
_symmetry.space_group_name_H-M   'P 1'
#
loop_
_entity.id
_entity.type
_entity.pdbx_description
1 polymer ?
#
loop_
_entity_poly.entity_id
_entity_poly.type
_entity_poly.pdbx_seq_one_letter_code
_entity_poly.pdbx_strand_id
1 'polypeptide(L)' 'MAHKKGVGSTRNGRDSESKRLGVKRSDGQFVLAGNILVRQRGSNFYPGENVGI' A
#
# COMPACT_ATOMS: atom_id res chain seq x y z
N MET A 1 43.27 27.64 -12.28
CA MET A 1 42.73 26.35 -11.83
C MET A 1 41.38 26.61 -11.20
N ALA A 2 40.29 26.41 -11.94
CA ALA A 2 38.93 26.62 -11.45
C ALA A 2 38.01 25.55 -12.05
N HIS A 3 38.24 24.30 -11.67
CA HIS A 3 37.24 23.26 -11.87
C HIS A 3 36.31 23.29 -10.66
N LYS A 4 35.11 23.84 -10.84
CA LYS A 4 34.04 23.71 -9.86
C LYS A 4 33.62 22.24 -9.83
N LYS A 5 34.20 21.44 -8.94
CA LYS A 5 33.64 20.16 -8.51
C LYS A 5 32.43 20.49 -7.64
N GLY A 6 31.24 20.03 -8.04
CA GLY A 6 30.08 20.13 -7.16
C GLY A 6 28.75 19.84 -7.82
N VAL A 7 28.60 18.60 -8.27
CA VAL A 7 27.38 17.76 -8.21
C VAL A 7 26.03 18.42 -8.52
N GLY A 8 25.41 17.94 -9.59
CA GLY A 8 24.10 18.38 -10.08
C GLY A 8 22.97 18.27 -9.06
N SER A 9 21.99 19.17 -9.23
CA SER A 9 20.70 19.21 -8.53
C SER A 9 20.13 17.80 -8.29
N THR A 10 19.73 17.54 -7.05
CA THR A 10 18.97 16.34 -6.70
C THR A 10 17.65 16.35 -7.46
N ARG A 11 17.56 15.56 -8.53
CA ARG A 11 16.38 15.48 -9.40
C ARG A 11 15.29 14.53 -8.89
N ASN A 12 15.59 13.79 -7.81
CA ASN A 12 14.75 12.72 -7.29
C ASN A 12 14.54 12.90 -5.79
N GLY A 13 13.33 13.30 -5.39
CA GLY A 13 12.91 13.46 -3.98
C GLY A 13 11.39 13.43 -3.81
N ARG A 14 10.66 12.90 -4.80
CA ARG A 14 9.21 12.74 -4.75
C ARG A 14 8.90 11.33 -4.30
N ASP A 15 8.21 11.20 -3.19
CA ASP A 15 7.60 9.95 -2.74
C ASP A 15 6.11 10.16 -2.52
N SER A 16 5.34 9.09 -2.61
CA SER A 16 3.91 9.10 -2.39
C SER A 16 3.57 8.57 -1.01
N GLU A 17 2.57 9.18 -0.36
CA GLU A 17 2.09 8.68 0.93
C GLU A 17 1.62 7.23 0.87
N SER A 18 2.07 6.43 1.84
CA SER A 18 1.68 5.03 1.98
C SER A 18 0.16 4.88 2.10
N LYS A 19 -0.40 3.95 1.31
CA LYS A 19 -1.84 3.67 1.30
C LYS A 19 -2.27 2.64 2.36
N ARG A 20 -1.33 2.17 3.18
CA ARG A 20 -1.57 1.21 4.27
C ARG A 20 -2.39 -0.01 3.80
N LEU A 21 -1.98 -0.57 2.66
CA LEU A 21 -2.56 -1.79 2.09
C LEU A 21 -2.30 -3.00 3.02
N GLY A 22 -2.96 -4.12 2.74
CA GLY A 22 -2.79 -5.39 3.44
C GLY A 22 -4.04 -5.86 4.16
N VAL A 23 -3.88 -6.99 4.84
CA VAL A 23 -4.91 -7.68 5.63
C VAL A 23 -5.29 -6.84 6.84
N LYS A 24 -6.58 -6.76 7.13
CA LYS A 24 -7.17 -6.02 8.26
C LYS A 24 -7.79 -6.95 9.29
N ARG A 25 -8.23 -8.14 8.86
CA ARG A 25 -8.72 -9.21 9.73
C ARG A 25 -8.11 -10.52 9.26
N SER A 26 -7.52 -11.23 10.21
CA SER A 26 -6.85 -12.51 9.99
C SER A 26 -7.82 -13.66 10.20
N ASP A 27 -7.41 -14.87 9.84
CA ASP A 27 -8.17 -16.09 10.07
C ASP A 27 -8.56 -16.25 11.56
N GLY A 28 -9.75 -16.81 11.79
CA GLY A 28 -10.31 -17.04 13.13
C GLY A 28 -10.79 -15.80 13.89
N GLN A 29 -10.70 -14.59 13.32
CA GLN A 29 -11.20 -13.38 13.98
C GLN A 29 -12.70 -13.19 13.73
N PHE A 30 -13.45 -12.88 14.81
CA PHE A 30 -14.84 -12.47 14.69
C PHE A 30 -14.95 -11.12 13.97
N VAL A 31 -15.83 -11.06 12.97
CA VAL A 31 -16.13 -9.84 12.21
C VAL A 31 -17.63 -9.62 12.15
N LEU A 32 -18.03 -8.35 12.18
CA LEU A 32 -19.39 -7.95 11.90
C LEU A 32 -19.54 -7.75 10.39
N ALA A 33 -20.78 -7.84 9.89
CA ALA A 33 -21.09 -7.54 8.50
C ALA A 33 -20.66 -6.10 8.16
N GLY A 34 -20.04 -5.92 6.99
CA GLY A 34 -19.51 -4.63 6.54
C GLY A 34 -18.08 -4.32 6.98
N ASN A 35 -17.44 -5.17 7.79
CA ASN A 35 -16.03 -5.02 8.12
C ASN A 35 -15.13 -5.27 6.90
N ILE A 36 -14.05 -4.49 6.78
CA ILE A 36 -13.03 -4.68 5.76
C ILE A 36 -12.10 -5.82 6.18
N LEU A 37 -11.94 -6.82 5.31
CA LEU A 37 -11.02 -7.94 5.52
C LEU A 37 -9.62 -7.67 4.95
N VAL A 38 -9.54 -7.15 3.72
CA VAL A 38 -8.28 -6.86 3.03
C VAL A 38 -8.40 -5.54 2.28
N ARG A 39 -7.33 -4.73 2.29
CA ARG A 39 -7.19 -3.56 1.41
C ARG A 39 -6.07 -3.82 0.42
N GLN A 40 -6.39 -3.96 -0.86
CA GLN A 40 -5.42 -4.35 -1.89
C GLN A 40 -5.50 -3.46 -3.12
N ARG A 41 -4.50 -3.59 -4.00
CA ARG A 41 -4.51 -3.06 -5.36
C ARG A 41 -4.57 -4.26 -6.28
N GLY A 42 -5.56 -4.30 -7.17
CA GLY A 42 -5.92 -5.53 -7.88
C GLY A 42 -6.51 -6.58 -6.94
N SER A 43 -6.71 -7.80 -7.44
CA SER A 43 -7.31 -8.92 -6.73
C SER A 43 -6.28 -9.99 -6.40
N ASN A 44 -5.41 -9.72 -5.41
CA ASN A 44 -4.49 -10.75 -4.90
C ASN A 44 -5.23 -11.79 -4.05
N PHE A 45 -6.26 -11.34 -3.32
CA PHE A 45 -7.22 -12.19 -2.61
C PHE A 45 -8.58 -12.03 -3.27
N TYR A 46 -9.18 -13.14 -3.70
CA TYR A 46 -10.52 -13.16 -4.27
C TYR A 46 -11.55 -13.32 -3.16
N PRO A 47 -12.72 -12.66 -3.24
CA PRO A 47 -13.78 -12.82 -2.26
C PRO A 47 -14.28 -14.27 -2.26
N GLY A 48 -14.42 -14.84 -1.07
CA GLY A 48 -15.08 -16.13 -0.86
C GLY A 48 -16.58 -15.96 -0.61
N GLU A 49 -17.19 -16.99 -0.04
CA GLU A 49 -18.60 -16.95 0.33
C GLU A 49 -18.87 -15.84 1.38
N ASN A 50 -19.95 -15.08 1.20
CA ASN A 50 -20.37 -13.98 2.09
C ASN A 50 -19.41 -12.77 2.19
N VAL A 51 -18.51 -12.58 1.22
CA VAL A 51 -17.57 -11.43 1.16
C VAL A 51 -17.76 -10.65 -0.16
N GLY A 52 -17.84 -9.31 -0.07
CA GLY A 52 -17.86 -8.41 -1.24
C GLY A 52 -16.47 -7.85 -1.59
N ILE A 53 -16.31 -7.33 -2.81
CA ILE A 53 -15.06 -6.71 -3.31
C ILE A 53 -15.14 -5.18 -3.39
#